data_AF-A0A1G5D5C6-F1
#
_entry.id   AF-A0A1G5D5C6-F1
#
_cell.length_a   1.000
_cell.length_b   1.000
_cell.length_c   1.000
_cell.angle_alpha   90.00
_cell.angle_beta   90.00
_cell.angle_gamma   90.00
#
_symmetry.space_group_name_H-M   'P 1'
#
loop_
_entity.id
_entity.type
_entity.pdbx_description
1 polymer ?
#
loop_
_entity_poly.entity_id
_entity_poly.type
_entity_poly.pdbx_seq_one_letter_code
_entity_poly.pdbx_strand_id
1 'polypeptide(L)'
;MVEGRTGRTRLLTHLRPHLRRLGPAMLVVVGGMIVGVAVFVVSGVYNVAARSEHWSITNWMLTVVRDRSIAMAAIGISVPDLVDDDLADLGAEHYRGACAHCHGVPGRGPGPVNQSMLPFPPDLASAYEDYNSKELFWIIYNGLKFTGMPSWPGDGRKDEVWSLVAFLDRLRREGTDSYTGSEPPVVLPLELEAAGIAAEPLGNCVRCHGDARSPPVSSLVPRLGGQSEAYLVRAIKNYWDGSRQSGIMEPIAHQMSTEETAALARYYASLSPPRGGASEDPAAVARGKRIVTDGLPERGIPPCSSCHKDNRDNGDKGGTGNPQFPKLAGQSSAYLRGQLELWRKGLRDRSGYGAIMAVIAKRLTDAQAHDVSAFYASQSPEPEVPIP
;
A
#
# COMPACT_ATOMS: atom_id res chain seq x y z
N MET A 1 -3.73 38.55 -86.80
CA MET A 1 -4.21 39.34 -85.65
C MET A 1 -3.82 38.61 -84.38
N VAL A 2 -2.97 39.27 -83.60
CA VAL A 2 -2.45 38.87 -82.28
C VAL A 2 -3.55 39.11 -81.23
N GLU A 3 -3.59 38.29 -80.17
CA GLU A 3 -3.71 38.66 -78.73
C GLU A 3 -4.44 37.56 -77.93
N GLY A 4 -3.97 37.28 -76.71
CA GLY A 4 -4.88 36.82 -75.64
C GLY A 4 -4.57 35.51 -74.90
N ARG A 5 -3.32 35.24 -74.48
CA ARG A 5 -3.01 34.14 -73.54
C ARG A 5 -2.23 34.62 -72.31
N THR A 6 -2.86 35.36 -71.39
CA THR A 6 -2.20 35.77 -70.11
C THR A 6 -3.22 36.24 -69.06
N GLY A 7 -3.92 35.31 -68.38
CA GLY A 7 -4.92 35.70 -67.36
C GLY A 7 -4.87 34.97 -66.02
N ARG A 8 -4.39 33.73 -65.94
CA ARG A 8 -4.53 32.88 -64.73
C ARG A 8 -3.33 32.83 -63.78
N THR A 9 -2.20 33.44 -64.12
CA THR A 9 -0.94 33.36 -63.32
C THR A 9 -0.71 34.54 -62.35
N ARG A 10 -1.59 35.56 -62.33
CA ARG A 10 -1.38 36.78 -61.54
C ARG A 10 -1.91 36.74 -60.10
N LEU A 11 -2.82 35.81 -59.75
CA LEU A 11 -3.40 35.80 -58.39
C LEU A 11 -2.50 35.12 -57.35
N LEU A 12 -1.73 34.09 -57.73
CA LEU A 12 -0.81 33.38 -56.83
C LEU A 12 0.54 34.10 -56.63
N THR A 13 0.84 35.11 -57.45
CA THR A 13 2.11 35.89 -57.38
C THR A 13 2.05 37.07 -56.41
N HIS A 14 0.85 37.57 -56.09
CA HIS A 14 0.69 38.68 -55.14
C HIS A 14 0.58 38.25 -53.66
N LEU A 15 0.27 36.99 -53.34
CA LEU A 15 0.27 36.47 -51.96
C LEU A 15 1.68 36.07 -51.46
N ARG A 16 2.58 35.68 -52.36
CA ARG A 16 3.97 35.28 -52.05
C ARG A 16 4.84 36.34 -51.34
N PRO A 17 4.84 37.63 -51.71
CA PRO A 17 5.70 38.64 -51.06
C PRO A 17 5.24 38.98 -49.63
N HIS A 18 3.94 38.92 -49.35
CA HIS A 18 3.41 39.13 -47.99
C HIS A 18 3.75 37.94 -47.08
N LEU A 19 3.58 36.69 -47.55
CA LEU A 19 4.05 35.50 -46.81
C LEU A 19 5.57 35.47 -46.58
N ARG A 20 6.38 35.95 -47.53
CA ARG A 20 7.85 36.06 -47.40
C ARG A 20 8.30 37.10 -46.37
N ARG A 21 7.51 38.14 -46.11
CA ARG A 21 7.78 39.15 -45.07
C ARG A 21 7.24 38.75 -43.70
N LEU A 22 6.20 37.92 -43.65
CA LEU A 22 5.65 37.35 -42.41
C LEU A 22 6.61 36.36 -41.74
N GLY A 23 7.41 35.60 -42.51
CA GLY A 23 8.38 34.64 -41.96
C GLY A 23 9.44 35.29 -41.05
N PRO A 24 10.21 36.30 -41.51
CA PRO A 24 11.19 37.00 -40.68
C PRO A 24 10.56 37.72 -39.48
N ALA A 25 9.39 38.34 -39.65
CA ALA A 25 8.67 39.00 -38.55
C ALA A 25 8.24 38.00 -37.48
N MET A 26 7.74 36.82 -37.88
CA MET A 26 7.37 35.75 -36.96
C MET A 26 8.59 35.18 -36.23
N LEU A 27 9.74 35.04 -36.90
CA LEU A 27 10.99 34.61 -36.27
C LEU A 27 11.50 35.61 -35.23
N VAL A 28 11.41 36.91 -35.51
CA VAL A 28 11.78 37.96 -34.54
C VAL A 28 10.86 37.92 -33.33
N VAL A 29 9.54 37.78 -33.53
CA VAL A 29 8.57 37.69 -32.44
C VAL A 29 8.78 36.43 -31.60
N VAL A 30 8.98 35.26 -32.22
CA VAL A 30 9.26 34.01 -31.53
C VAL A 30 10.61 34.07 -30.81
N GLY A 31 11.66 34.58 -31.45
CA GLY A 31 12.98 34.78 -30.84
C GLY A 31 12.91 35.72 -29.63
N GLY A 32 12.17 36.84 -29.76
CA GLY A 32 11.91 37.76 -28.66
C GLY A 32 11.17 37.09 -27.49
N MET A 33 10.15 36.26 -27.77
CA MET A 33 9.46 35.49 -26.73
C MET A 33 10.39 34.50 -26.03
N ILE A 34 11.23 33.77 -26.79
CA ILE A 34 12.19 32.81 -26.21
C ILE A 34 13.19 33.53 -25.30
N VAL A 35 13.76 34.66 -25.75
CA VAL A 35 14.67 35.47 -24.94
C VAL A 35 13.95 36.01 -23.71
N GLY A 36 12.71 36.50 -23.85
CA GLY A 36 11.90 36.97 -22.73
C GLY A 36 11.65 35.90 -21.68
N VAL A 37 11.29 34.67 -22.09
CA VAL A 37 11.12 33.53 -21.18
C VAL A 37 12.45 33.16 -20.52
N ALA A 38 13.56 33.12 -21.27
CA ALA A 38 14.87 32.83 -20.71
C ALA A 38 15.28 33.87 -19.65
N VAL A 39 15.10 35.16 -19.95
CA VAL A 39 15.35 36.26 -19.00
C VAL A 39 14.48 36.10 -17.76
N PHE A 40 13.18 35.82 -17.91
CA PHE A 40 12.28 35.60 -16.78
C PHE A 40 12.77 34.45 -15.88
N VAL A 41 13.09 33.29 -16.46
CA VAL A 41 13.56 32.11 -15.72
C VAL A 41 14.85 32.40 -14.94
N VAL A 42 15.82 33.11 -15.53
CA VAL A 42 17.10 33.41 -14.87
C VAL A 42 17.05 34.62 -13.93
N SER A 43 16.03 35.47 -14.05
CA SER A 43 15.95 36.73 -13.30
C SER A 43 15.64 36.57 -11.81
N GLY A 44 15.08 35.43 -11.39
CA GLY A 44 14.67 35.20 -10.00
C GLY A 44 13.46 36.04 -9.55
N VAL A 45 12.76 36.71 -10.47
CA VAL A 45 11.59 37.56 -10.14
C VAL A 45 10.36 36.76 -9.68
N TYR A 46 10.31 35.47 -10.00
CA TYR A 46 9.21 34.60 -9.58
C TYR A 46 9.38 34.16 -8.12
N ASN A 47 8.47 34.58 -7.25
CA ASN A 47 8.49 34.22 -5.85
C ASN A 47 8.09 32.74 -5.66
N VAL A 48 9.01 31.95 -5.12
CA VAL A 48 8.82 30.52 -4.84
C VAL A 48 8.51 30.23 -3.36
N ALA A 49 8.32 31.26 -2.53
CA ALA A 49 8.02 31.08 -1.12
C ALA A 49 6.63 30.45 -0.94
N ALA A 50 6.55 29.35 -0.17
CA ALA A 50 5.30 28.62 0.09
C ALA A 50 4.22 29.44 0.81
N ARG A 51 4.57 30.59 1.41
CA ARG A 51 3.60 31.55 2.00
C ARG A 51 2.82 32.33 0.94
N SER A 52 3.31 32.41 -0.29
CA SER A 52 2.71 33.21 -1.36
C SER A 52 2.03 32.29 -2.37
N GLU A 53 0.76 32.55 -2.66
CA GLU A 53 0.05 31.84 -3.71
C GLU A 53 0.63 32.12 -5.10
N HIS A 54 0.44 31.18 -6.01
CA HIS A 54 0.65 31.44 -7.42
C HIS A 54 -0.30 32.52 -7.94
N TRP A 55 0.07 33.17 -9.04
CA TRP A 55 -0.86 34.05 -9.74
C TRP A 55 -2.14 33.29 -10.13
N SER A 56 -3.26 33.98 -10.19
CA SER A 56 -4.58 33.39 -10.46
C SER A 56 -4.60 32.53 -11.74
N ILE A 57 -3.96 33.00 -12.81
CA ILE A 57 -3.84 32.25 -14.07
C ILE A 57 -3.01 30.98 -13.92
N THR A 58 -1.93 31.04 -13.15
CA THR A 58 -1.05 29.88 -12.89
C THR A 58 -1.79 28.86 -12.04
N ASN A 59 -2.47 29.29 -10.96
CA ASN A 59 -3.25 28.41 -10.11
C ASN A 59 -4.40 27.74 -10.89
N TRP A 60 -5.13 28.50 -11.70
CA TRP A 60 -6.17 27.97 -12.59
C TRP A 60 -5.61 26.93 -13.56
N MET A 61 -4.48 27.22 -14.21
CA MET A 61 -3.86 26.27 -15.15
C MET A 61 -3.44 24.98 -14.45
N LEU A 62 -2.79 25.09 -13.28
CA LEU A 62 -2.33 23.93 -12.51
C LEU A 62 -3.49 23.05 -12.04
N THR A 63 -4.56 23.67 -11.52
CA THR A 63 -5.76 22.94 -11.07
C THR A 63 -6.47 22.24 -12.23
N VAL A 64 -6.69 22.93 -13.36
CA VAL A 64 -7.30 22.31 -14.55
C VAL A 64 -6.47 21.15 -15.08
N VAL A 65 -5.14 21.31 -15.19
CA VAL A 65 -4.26 20.24 -15.68
C VAL A 65 -4.27 19.04 -14.72
N ARG A 66 -4.22 19.30 -13.41
CA ARG A 66 -4.29 18.26 -12.37
C ARG A 66 -5.58 17.46 -12.51
N ASP A 67 -6.73 18.12 -12.47
CA ASP A 67 -8.05 17.45 -12.42
C ASP A 67 -8.32 16.67 -13.71
N ARG A 68 -7.96 17.24 -14.87
CA ARG A 68 -8.08 16.54 -16.16
C ARG A 68 -7.13 15.35 -16.24
N SER A 69 -5.91 15.47 -15.72
CA SER A 69 -4.96 14.35 -15.69
C SER A 69 -5.44 13.22 -14.80
N ILE A 70 -5.95 13.51 -13.60
CA ILE A 70 -6.50 12.52 -12.66
C ILE A 70 -7.68 11.79 -13.32
N ALA A 71 -8.66 12.54 -13.83
CA ALA A 71 -9.84 11.98 -14.47
C ALA A 71 -9.48 11.06 -15.65
N MET A 72 -8.56 11.49 -16.51
CA MET A 72 -8.09 10.68 -17.64
C MET A 72 -7.34 9.42 -17.21
N ALA A 73 -6.47 9.53 -16.21
CA ALA A 73 -5.67 8.40 -15.74
C ALA A 73 -6.51 7.38 -14.95
N ALA A 74 -7.65 7.80 -14.40
CA ALA A 74 -8.54 6.95 -13.62
C ALA A 74 -9.52 6.09 -14.45
N ILE A 75 -9.70 6.36 -15.76
CA ILE A 75 -10.71 5.70 -16.62
C ILE A 75 -10.63 4.17 -16.56
N GLY A 76 -9.41 3.62 -16.60
CA GLY A 76 -9.17 2.17 -16.66
C GLY A 76 -9.20 1.44 -15.31
N ILE A 77 -9.47 2.15 -14.21
CA ILE A 77 -9.44 1.56 -12.87
C ILE A 77 -10.78 0.85 -12.60
N SER A 78 -10.70 -0.41 -12.18
CA SER A 78 -11.83 -1.19 -11.68
C SER A 78 -11.93 -1.03 -10.16
N VAL A 79 -13.09 -0.58 -9.68
CA VAL A 79 -13.34 -0.43 -8.24
C VAL A 79 -13.83 -1.78 -7.69
N PRO A 80 -13.18 -2.35 -6.66
CA PRO A 80 -13.70 -3.53 -5.95
C PRO A 80 -14.94 -3.17 -5.13
N ASP A 81 -15.52 -4.14 -4.43
CA ASP A 81 -16.52 -3.81 -3.41
C ASP A 81 -15.84 -3.03 -2.26
N LEU A 82 -16.39 -1.86 -1.93
CA LEU A 82 -15.88 -0.95 -0.91
C LEU A 82 -16.72 -0.97 0.37
N VAL A 83 -17.84 -1.71 0.38
CA VAL A 83 -18.72 -1.85 1.55
C VAL A 83 -18.25 -2.98 2.48
N ASP A 84 -16.99 -3.40 2.33
CA ASP A 84 -16.34 -4.38 3.18
C ASP A 84 -15.75 -3.68 4.42
N ASP A 85 -16.39 -3.90 5.58
CA ASP A 85 -15.97 -3.33 6.86
C ASP A 85 -14.55 -3.76 7.25
N ASP A 86 -14.14 -5.00 6.93
CA ASP A 86 -12.79 -5.52 7.22
C ASP A 86 -11.72 -4.70 6.48
N LEU A 87 -12.03 -4.33 5.23
CA LEU A 87 -11.15 -3.51 4.40
C LEU A 87 -11.12 -2.04 4.85
N ALA A 88 -12.28 -1.49 5.25
CA ALA A 88 -12.39 -0.13 5.75
C ALA A 88 -11.71 0.06 7.12
N ASP A 89 -11.75 -0.96 7.99
CA ASP A 89 -11.05 -0.96 9.28
C ASP A 89 -9.53 -0.95 9.11
N LEU A 90 -9.01 -1.78 8.19
CA LEU A 90 -7.60 -1.70 7.81
C LEU A 90 -7.22 -0.30 7.27
N GLY A 91 -8.10 0.28 6.46
CA GLY A 91 -7.93 1.62 5.91
C GLY A 91 -7.87 2.72 6.98
N ALA A 92 -8.71 2.61 8.01
CA ALA A 92 -8.74 3.56 9.12
C ALA A 92 -7.42 3.56 9.92
N GLU A 93 -6.88 2.38 10.22
CA GLU A 93 -5.60 2.29 10.94
C GLU A 93 -4.41 2.70 10.08
N HIS A 94 -4.45 2.42 8.77
CA HIS A 94 -3.42 2.93 7.87
C HIS A 94 -3.51 4.46 7.73
N TYR A 95 -4.72 5.02 7.62
CA TYR A 95 -4.94 6.48 7.62
C TYR A 95 -4.34 7.12 8.86
N ARG A 96 -4.59 6.55 10.04
CA ARG A 96 -4.02 7.05 11.31
C ARG A 96 -2.49 7.10 11.27
N GLY A 97 -1.85 6.01 10.84
CA GLY A 97 -0.39 5.89 10.85
C GLY A 97 0.34 6.68 9.76
N ALA A 98 -0.29 6.91 8.61
CA ALA A 98 0.39 7.44 7.41
C ALA A 98 -0.20 8.75 6.86
N CYS A 99 -1.50 8.98 7.00
CA CYS A 99 -2.19 10.10 6.34
C CYS A 99 -2.57 11.22 7.31
N ALA A 100 -2.99 10.86 8.53
CA ALA A 100 -3.50 11.78 9.54
C ALA A 100 -2.45 12.81 9.99
N HIS A 101 -1.16 12.50 9.88
CA HIS A 101 -0.10 13.47 10.18
C HIS A 101 -0.22 14.73 9.32
N CYS A 102 -0.58 14.60 8.03
CA CYS A 102 -0.75 15.74 7.13
C CYS A 102 -2.22 16.21 7.06
N HIS A 103 -3.16 15.28 6.95
CA HIS A 103 -4.59 15.57 6.71
C HIS A 103 -5.41 15.81 7.99
N GLY A 104 -4.87 15.45 9.16
CA GLY A 104 -5.54 15.62 10.45
C GLY A 104 -6.59 14.55 10.75
N VAL A 105 -7.45 14.82 11.73
CA VAL A 105 -8.62 13.98 12.03
C VAL A 105 -9.74 14.36 11.05
N PRO A 106 -10.36 13.41 10.33
CA PRO A 106 -11.45 13.69 9.41
C PRO A 106 -12.55 14.56 10.06
N GLY A 107 -12.94 15.63 9.40
CA GLY A 107 -13.92 16.61 9.87
C GLY A 107 -13.35 17.74 10.74
N ARG A 108 -12.10 17.62 11.19
CA ARG A 108 -11.38 18.71 11.90
C ARG A 108 -10.32 19.38 11.03
N GLY A 109 -9.99 18.77 9.90
CA GLY A 109 -8.93 19.21 8.99
C GLY A 109 -7.50 19.11 9.56
N PRO A 110 -6.52 19.53 8.75
CA PRO A 110 -5.09 19.51 9.11
C PRO A 110 -4.74 20.47 10.24
N GLY A 111 -3.67 20.19 10.99
CA GLY A 111 -3.13 21.11 12.00
C GLY A 111 -2.44 22.35 11.41
N PRO A 112 -2.13 23.37 12.23
CA PRO A 112 -1.60 24.67 11.74
C PRO A 112 -0.30 24.59 10.93
N VAL A 113 0.57 23.63 11.25
CA VAL A 113 1.81 23.41 10.50
C VAL A 113 1.50 22.99 9.06
N ASN A 114 0.60 22.02 8.87
CA ASN A 114 0.24 21.51 7.55
C ASN A 114 -0.66 22.49 6.78
N GLN A 115 -1.48 23.27 7.48
CA GLN A 115 -2.24 24.38 6.87
C GLN A 115 -1.31 25.46 6.27
N SER A 116 -0.04 25.51 6.69
CA SER A 116 0.95 26.45 6.15
C SER A 116 1.69 25.92 4.91
N MET A 117 1.33 24.74 4.40
CA MET A 117 1.83 24.20 3.14
C MET A 117 1.08 24.81 1.94
N LEU A 118 1.72 24.84 0.77
CA LEU A 118 1.07 25.25 -0.48
C LEU A 118 1.33 24.21 -1.59
N PRO A 119 0.28 23.57 -2.14
CA PRO A 119 -1.09 23.59 -1.63
C PRO A 119 -1.18 22.97 -0.23
N PHE A 120 -2.13 23.43 0.58
CA PHE A 120 -2.37 22.83 1.90
C PHE A 120 -3.10 21.48 1.75
N PRO A 121 -2.83 20.48 2.61
CA PRO A 121 -3.56 19.21 2.59
C PRO A 121 -5.05 19.43 2.89
N PRO A 122 -5.99 18.89 2.10
CA PRO A 122 -7.42 19.01 2.39
C PRO A 122 -7.83 18.11 3.57
N ASP A 123 -8.98 18.43 4.17
CA ASP A 123 -9.69 17.49 5.03
C ASP A 123 -10.25 16.35 4.16
N LEU A 124 -9.94 15.10 4.50
CA LEU A 124 -10.39 13.96 3.69
C LEU A 124 -11.83 13.52 3.98
N ALA A 125 -12.50 14.08 4.98
CA ALA A 125 -13.93 13.84 5.19
C ALA A 125 -14.79 14.32 3.99
N SER A 126 -14.35 15.38 3.30
CA SER A 126 -15.03 15.92 2.11
C SER A 126 -14.39 15.48 0.80
N ALA A 127 -13.49 14.48 0.81
CA ALA A 127 -12.76 14.06 -0.39
C ALA A 127 -13.67 13.64 -1.56
N TYR A 128 -14.86 13.13 -1.24
CA TYR A 128 -15.87 12.71 -2.21
C TYR A 128 -16.73 13.85 -2.79
N GLU A 129 -16.56 15.08 -2.33
CA GLU A 129 -17.15 16.26 -2.98
C GLU A 129 -16.45 16.55 -4.31
N ASP A 130 -15.13 16.32 -4.37
CA ASP A 130 -14.29 16.65 -5.53
C ASP A 130 -13.97 15.43 -6.41
N TYR A 131 -13.91 14.21 -5.84
CA TYR A 131 -13.38 13.03 -6.53
C TYR A 131 -14.24 11.78 -6.31
N ASN A 132 -14.23 10.87 -7.29
CA ASN A 132 -14.80 9.52 -7.14
C ASN A 132 -13.75 8.49 -6.71
N SER A 133 -14.18 7.27 -6.37
CA SER A 133 -13.29 6.22 -5.83
C SER A 133 -12.11 5.85 -6.74
N LYS A 134 -12.26 5.92 -8.07
CA LYS A 134 -11.16 5.62 -9.02
C LYS A 134 -10.11 6.74 -9.00
N GLU A 135 -10.57 7.98 -8.90
CA GLU A 135 -9.71 9.16 -8.83
C GLU A 135 -8.98 9.19 -7.49
N LEU A 136 -9.68 8.92 -6.39
CA LEU A 136 -9.07 8.80 -5.06
C LEU A 136 -8.02 7.68 -5.02
N PHE A 137 -8.30 6.51 -5.59
CA PHE A 137 -7.30 5.46 -5.75
C PHE A 137 -6.07 5.98 -6.49
N TRP A 138 -6.27 6.67 -7.62
CA TRP A 138 -5.16 7.15 -8.43
C TRP A 138 -4.32 8.18 -7.67
N ILE A 139 -4.96 9.12 -6.99
CA ILE A 139 -4.32 10.16 -6.18
C ILE A 139 -3.51 9.51 -5.06
N ILE A 140 -4.09 8.57 -4.30
CA ILE A 140 -3.40 7.90 -3.18
C ILE A 140 -2.22 7.08 -3.67
N TYR A 141 -2.37 6.35 -4.78
CA TYR A 141 -1.28 5.52 -5.30
C TYR A 141 -0.11 6.35 -5.85
N ASN A 142 -0.40 7.44 -6.57
CA ASN A 142 0.62 8.19 -7.31
C ASN A 142 1.12 9.46 -6.59
N GLY A 143 0.37 9.96 -5.60
CA GLY A 143 0.59 11.30 -5.04
C GLY A 143 0.33 12.40 -6.08
N LEU A 144 0.73 13.62 -5.74
CA LEU A 144 0.59 14.78 -6.62
C LEU A 144 1.92 15.51 -6.77
N LYS A 145 2.43 15.55 -8.01
CA LYS A 145 3.69 16.24 -8.35
C LYS A 145 3.64 17.71 -7.95
N PHE A 146 4.78 18.21 -7.47
CA PHE A 146 4.94 19.60 -7.00
C PHE A 146 4.01 19.98 -5.84
N THR A 147 3.62 18.99 -5.04
CA THR A 147 2.90 19.19 -3.77
C THR A 147 3.60 18.41 -2.65
N GLY A 148 3.15 18.58 -1.41
CA GLY A 148 3.60 17.75 -0.29
C GLY A 148 3.00 16.34 -0.26
N MET A 149 2.13 15.97 -1.21
CA MET A 149 1.46 14.66 -1.22
C MET A 149 2.35 13.59 -1.91
N PRO A 150 2.93 12.65 -1.15
CA PRO A 150 3.81 11.62 -1.70
C PRO A 150 3.04 10.52 -2.44
N SER A 151 3.75 9.75 -3.26
CA SER A 151 3.23 8.50 -3.82
C SER A 151 3.24 7.37 -2.79
N TRP A 152 2.48 6.32 -3.06
CA TRP A 152 2.46 5.11 -2.23
C TRP A 152 3.86 4.45 -2.17
N PRO A 153 4.41 4.14 -0.99
CA PRO A 153 5.77 3.60 -0.88
C PRO A 153 5.90 2.14 -1.33
N GLY A 154 4.82 1.34 -1.26
CA GLY A 154 4.83 -0.07 -1.65
C GLY A 154 4.79 -0.28 -3.16
N ASP A 155 5.94 -0.57 -3.78
CA ASP A 155 6.02 -0.78 -5.23
C ASP A 155 5.15 -1.99 -5.66
N GLY A 156 4.36 -1.78 -6.71
CA GLY A 156 3.39 -2.76 -7.18
C GLY A 156 2.24 -3.10 -6.22
N ARG A 157 2.20 -2.54 -5.00
CA ARG A 157 1.18 -2.83 -3.96
C ARG A 157 -0.10 -2.01 -4.10
N LYS A 158 -0.63 -2.00 -5.32
CA LYS A 158 -1.93 -1.37 -5.63
C LYS A 158 -3.09 -1.97 -4.83
N ASP A 159 -2.95 -3.21 -4.38
CA ASP A 159 -3.93 -3.90 -3.54
C ASP A 159 -4.15 -3.20 -2.19
N GLU A 160 -3.11 -2.60 -1.60
CA GLU A 160 -3.22 -1.96 -0.28
C GLU A 160 -4.01 -0.64 -0.32
N VAL A 161 -3.96 0.08 -1.44
CA VAL A 161 -4.61 1.40 -1.62
C VAL A 161 -6.12 1.32 -1.43
N TRP A 162 -6.74 0.19 -1.78
CA TRP A 162 -8.19 0.04 -1.67
C TRP A 162 -8.68 0.09 -0.23
N SER A 163 -7.86 -0.25 0.76
CA SER A 163 -8.20 -0.08 2.18
C SER A 163 -8.49 1.37 2.53
N LEU A 164 -7.63 2.30 2.10
CA LEU A 164 -7.84 3.74 2.29
C LEU A 164 -9.07 4.24 1.53
N VAL A 165 -9.29 3.79 0.29
CA VAL A 165 -10.46 4.20 -0.49
C VAL A 165 -11.76 3.70 0.16
N ALA A 166 -11.77 2.47 0.69
CA ALA A 166 -12.90 1.91 1.43
C ALA A 166 -13.16 2.70 2.73
N PHE A 167 -12.11 3.09 3.45
CA PHE A 167 -12.24 3.96 4.61
C PHE A 167 -12.83 5.35 4.26
N LEU A 168 -12.36 6.00 3.19
CA LEU A 168 -12.93 7.27 2.74
C LEU A 168 -14.39 7.09 2.28
N ASP A 169 -14.72 5.96 1.65
CA ASP A 169 -16.11 5.66 1.27
C ASP A 169 -17.00 5.48 2.50
N ARG A 170 -16.49 4.83 3.56
CA ARG A 170 -17.18 4.72 4.84
C ARG A 170 -17.45 6.10 5.45
N LEU A 171 -16.46 6.99 5.48
CA LEU A 171 -16.66 8.38 5.95
C LEU A 171 -17.75 9.11 5.16
N ARG A 172 -17.82 8.93 3.84
CA ARG A 172 -18.88 9.49 2.98
C ARG A 172 -20.26 8.94 3.34
N ARG A 173 -20.37 7.63 3.62
CA ARG A 173 -21.65 6.94 3.89
C ARG A 173 -22.16 7.16 5.31
N GLU A 174 -21.27 7.14 6.28
CA GLU A 174 -21.60 7.05 7.72
C GLU A 174 -21.27 8.33 8.49
N GLY A 175 -20.50 9.25 7.88
CA GLY A 175 -20.03 10.48 8.53
C GLY A 175 -18.75 10.27 9.34
N THR A 176 -18.24 11.36 9.91
CA THR A 176 -16.93 11.39 10.59
C THR A 176 -16.93 10.68 11.95
N ASP A 177 -18.11 10.44 12.53
CA ASP A 177 -18.25 9.76 13.82
C ASP A 177 -17.85 8.28 13.75
N SER A 178 -17.77 7.70 12.53
CA SER A 178 -17.24 6.35 12.30
C SER A 178 -15.72 6.24 12.54
N TYR A 179 -15.03 7.36 12.80
CA TYR A 179 -13.60 7.40 13.06
C TYR A 179 -13.29 8.16 14.35
N THR A 180 -12.63 7.50 15.30
CA THR A 180 -12.10 8.16 16.48
C THR A 180 -10.63 8.50 16.25
N GLY A 181 -10.22 9.74 16.52
CA GLY A 181 -8.82 10.15 16.40
C GLY A 181 -7.92 9.66 17.56
N SER A 182 -8.50 9.12 18.62
CA SER A 182 -7.77 8.62 19.79
C SER A 182 -7.36 7.17 19.60
N GLU A 183 -6.13 6.82 19.98
CA GLU A 183 -5.71 5.43 20.11
C GLU A 183 -6.11 4.89 21.50
N PRO A 184 -6.53 3.62 21.60
CA PRO A 184 -6.70 2.98 22.90
C PRO A 184 -5.35 2.88 23.61
N PRO A 185 -5.30 3.03 24.94
CA PRO A 185 -4.05 2.98 25.69
C PRO A 185 -3.43 1.58 25.59
N VAL A 186 -2.15 1.54 25.21
CA VAL A 186 -1.36 0.31 25.12
C VAL A 186 -0.73 0.05 26.49
N VAL A 187 -1.09 -1.07 27.11
CA VAL A 187 -0.44 -1.52 28.35
C VAL A 187 0.87 -2.21 27.98
N LEU A 188 1.99 -1.57 28.28
CA LEU A 188 3.33 -2.11 28.02
C LEU A 188 3.59 -3.34 28.92
N PRO A 189 3.90 -4.51 28.35
CA PRO A 189 4.32 -5.70 29.11
C PRO A 189 5.64 -5.46 29.85
N LEU A 190 5.77 -6.04 31.04
CA LEU A 190 6.97 -5.90 31.89
C LEU A 190 8.26 -6.35 31.16
N GLU A 191 8.19 -7.36 30.29
CA GLU A 191 9.38 -7.83 29.58
C GLU A 191 9.90 -6.78 28.57
N LEU A 192 8.99 -6.03 27.94
CA LEU A 192 9.35 -4.96 27.00
C LEU A 192 9.83 -3.71 27.74
N GLU A 193 9.20 -3.38 28.87
CA GLU A 193 9.67 -2.31 29.75
C GLU A 193 11.09 -2.59 30.28
N ALA A 194 11.34 -3.81 30.74
CA ALA A 194 12.66 -4.24 31.21
C ALA A 194 13.73 -4.24 30.10
N ALA A 195 13.32 -4.42 28.84
CA ALA A 195 14.19 -4.29 27.67
C ALA A 195 14.38 -2.83 27.21
N GLY A 196 13.82 -1.85 27.92
CA GLY A 196 13.93 -0.42 27.59
C GLY A 196 13.10 0.01 26.37
N ILE A 197 12.10 -0.78 25.98
CA ILE A 197 11.25 -0.49 24.82
C ILE A 197 10.10 0.42 25.24
N ALA A 198 9.91 1.52 24.50
CA ALA A 198 8.79 2.42 24.72
C ALA A 198 7.44 1.77 24.34
N ALA A 199 6.33 2.32 24.86
CA ALA A 199 4.99 1.82 24.54
C ALA A 199 4.58 2.04 23.07
N GLU A 200 5.11 3.08 22.42
CA GLU A 200 4.72 3.51 21.08
C GLU A 200 5.07 2.47 19.98
N PRO A 201 6.30 1.91 19.90
CA PRO A 201 6.61 0.80 19.00
C PRO A 201 5.66 -0.40 19.11
N LEU A 202 5.27 -0.78 20.34
CA LEU A 202 4.30 -1.85 20.56
C LEU A 202 2.92 -1.43 20.08
N GLY A 203 2.48 -0.20 20.38
CA GLY A 203 1.20 0.34 19.92
C GLY A 203 1.04 0.33 18.40
N ASN A 204 2.09 0.70 17.68
CA ASN A 204 2.15 0.64 16.21
C ASN A 204 1.91 -0.78 15.68
N CYS A 205 2.32 -1.81 16.43
CA CYS A 205 2.10 -3.21 16.07
C CYS A 205 0.67 -3.66 16.44
N VAL A 206 0.26 -3.41 17.69
CA VAL A 206 -1.00 -3.92 18.27
C VAL A 206 -2.22 -3.36 17.54
N ARG A 207 -2.21 -2.09 17.10
CA ARG A 207 -3.35 -1.48 16.41
C ARG A 207 -3.79 -2.24 15.15
N CYS A 208 -2.86 -2.93 14.48
CA CYS A 208 -3.17 -3.73 13.29
C CYS A 208 -3.15 -5.24 13.60
N HIS A 209 -2.10 -5.72 14.27
CA HIS A 209 -1.85 -7.15 14.45
C HIS A 209 -2.58 -7.77 15.64
N GLY A 210 -3.13 -6.94 16.52
CA GLY A 210 -3.66 -7.38 17.81
C GLY A 210 -2.55 -7.87 18.76
N ASP A 211 -2.98 -8.46 19.86
CA ASP A 211 -2.12 -9.03 20.91
C ASP A 211 -2.75 -10.32 21.46
N ALA A 212 -2.36 -10.76 22.65
CA ALA A 212 -2.97 -11.92 23.30
C ALA A 212 -4.46 -11.72 23.67
N ARG A 213 -4.97 -10.48 23.66
CA ARG A 213 -6.34 -10.11 24.07
C ARG A 213 -7.21 -9.65 22.90
N SER A 214 -6.60 -9.25 21.79
CA SER A 214 -7.28 -8.66 20.64
C SER A 214 -6.88 -9.38 19.34
N PRO A 215 -7.84 -9.68 18.45
CA PRO A 215 -7.51 -10.17 17.12
C PRO A 215 -6.88 -9.06 16.27
N PRO A 216 -6.28 -9.40 15.11
CA PRO A 216 -5.93 -8.41 14.10
C PRO A 216 -7.15 -7.58 13.68
N VAL A 217 -6.91 -6.33 13.28
CA VAL A 217 -7.95 -5.38 12.85
C VAL A 217 -8.66 -5.80 11.57
N SER A 218 -7.99 -6.62 10.75
CA SER A 218 -8.54 -7.14 9.50
C SER A 218 -8.03 -8.56 9.23
N SER A 219 -8.84 -9.34 8.53
CA SER A 219 -8.48 -10.64 7.98
C SER A 219 -7.27 -10.60 7.01
N LEU A 220 -6.92 -9.43 6.49
CA LEU A 220 -5.74 -9.22 5.63
C LEU A 220 -4.46 -9.00 6.45
N VAL A 221 -4.56 -8.83 7.77
CA VAL A 221 -3.42 -8.61 8.66
C VAL A 221 -3.03 -9.92 9.33
N PRO A 222 -1.73 -10.31 9.33
CA PRO A 222 -1.33 -11.56 9.94
C PRO A 222 -1.40 -11.50 11.46
N ARG A 223 -1.85 -12.61 12.05
CA ARG A 223 -1.61 -12.94 13.46
C ARG A 223 -0.12 -13.14 13.70
N LEU A 224 0.43 -12.49 14.73
CA LEU A 224 1.85 -12.58 15.12
C LEU A 224 2.09 -13.45 16.37
N GLY A 225 1.10 -13.57 17.25
CA GLY A 225 1.24 -14.33 18.50
C GLY A 225 1.63 -15.79 18.29
N GLY A 226 2.70 -16.23 18.95
CA GLY A 226 3.25 -17.58 18.88
C GLY A 226 4.05 -17.88 17.61
N GLN A 227 4.25 -16.91 16.72
CA GLN A 227 5.09 -17.04 15.54
C GLN A 227 6.57 -17.16 15.92
N SER A 228 7.40 -17.76 15.06
CA SER A 228 8.84 -17.85 15.35
C SER A 228 9.51 -16.48 15.43
N GLU A 229 10.26 -16.21 16.51
CA GLU A 229 11.10 -15.01 16.66
C GLU A 229 12.02 -14.83 15.44
N ALA A 230 12.67 -15.91 14.98
CA ALA A 230 13.59 -15.87 13.84
C ALA A 230 12.88 -15.48 12.54
N TYR A 231 11.66 -15.99 12.31
CA TYR A 231 10.83 -15.58 11.18
C TYR A 231 10.42 -14.11 11.28
N LEU A 232 9.99 -13.65 12.46
CA LEU A 232 9.53 -12.27 12.67
C LEU A 232 10.65 -11.26 12.45
N VAL A 233 11.82 -11.47 13.05
CA VAL A 233 13.02 -10.62 12.84
C VAL A 233 13.34 -10.52 11.34
N ARG A 234 13.37 -11.66 10.64
CA ARG A 234 13.64 -11.66 9.20
C ARG A 234 12.54 -10.97 8.41
N ALA A 235 11.27 -11.17 8.76
CA ALA A 235 10.16 -10.55 8.07
C ALA A 235 10.21 -9.02 8.17
N ILE A 236 10.52 -8.48 9.36
CA ILE A 236 10.70 -7.04 9.58
C ILE A 236 11.90 -6.53 8.77
N LYS A 237 13.04 -7.24 8.81
CA LYS A 237 14.21 -6.89 7.99
C LYS A 237 13.91 -6.86 6.50
N ASN A 238 13.12 -7.82 6.01
CA ASN A 238 12.76 -7.88 4.60
C ASN A 238 11.85 -6.70 4.16
N TYR A 239 11.02 -6.18 5.07
CA TYR A 239 10.29 -4.94 4.80
C TYR A 239 11.25 -3.75 4.80
N TRP A 240 12.12 -3.66 5.81
CA TRP A 240 13.11 -2.58 5.94
C TRP A 240 14.07 -2.47 4.74
N ASP A 241 14.50 -3.58 4.14
CA ASP A 241 15.38 -3.58 2.96
C ASP A 241 14.65 -3.61 1.62
N GLY A 242 13.30 -3.60 1.62
CA GLY A 242 12.48 -3.66 0.41
C GLY A 242 12.48 -5.01 -0.31
N SER A 243 13.05 -6.08 0.26
CA SER A 243 12.92 -7.43 -0.29
C SER A 243 11.51 -8.03 -0.13
N ARG A 244 10.66 -7.41 0.69
CA ARG A 244 9.23 -7.64 0.80
C ARG A 244 8.49 -6.29 0.74
N GLN A 245 7.72 -6.08 -0.32
CA GLN A 245 7.04 -4.80 -0.57
C GLN A 245 5.78 -4.64 0.28
N SER A 246 5.58 -3.48 0.93
CA SER A 246 4.33 -3.09 1.60
C SER A 246 4.37 -1.61 1.99
N GLY A 247 3.45 -0.82 1.43
CA GLY A 247 3.32 0.59 1.81
C GLY A 247 2.77 0.79 3.23
N ILE A 248 2.30 -0.28 3.87
CA ILE A 248 1.87 -0.29 5.28
C ILE A 248 3.04 -0.64 6.20
N MET A 249 3.75 -1.74 5.94
CA MET A 249 4.78 -2.24 6.86
C MET A 249 6.18 -1.67 6.63
N GLU A 250 6.52 -1.17 5.43
CA GLU A 250 7.83 -0.56 5.17
C GLU A 250 8.05 0.70 6.04
N PRO A 251 7.10 1.65 6.16
CA PRO A 251 7.28 2.81 7.03
C PRO A 251 7.48 2.44 8.50
N ILE A 252 6.76 1.42 8.99
CA ILE A 252 6.90 0.91 10.35
C ILE A 252 8.28 0.29 10.53
N ALA A 253 8.69 -0.59 9.63
CA ALA A 253 9.99 -1.26 9.70
C ALA A 253 11.16 -0.26 9.66
N HIS A 254 11.07 0.80 8.84
CA HIS A 254 12.10 1.84 8.74
C HIS A 254 12.31 2.68 10.00
N GLN A 255 11.32 2.73 10.89
CA GLN A 255 11.42 3.45 12.16
C GLN A 255 11.97 2.57 13.31
N MET A 256 12.08 1.27 13.10
CA MET A 256 12.50 0.31 14.13
C MET A 256 14.01 0.15 14.17
N SER A 257 14.56 0.16 15.39
CA SER A 257 15.92 -0.26 15.69
C SER A 257 16.07 -1.80 15.66
N THR A 258 17.31 -2.27 15.70
CA THR A 258 17.59 -3.72 15.76
C THR A 258 17.14 -4.30 17.11
N GLU A 259 17.31 -3.52 18.17
CA GLU A 259 16.92 -3.84 19.54
C GLU A 259 15.39 -3.94 19.67
N GLU A 260 14.65 -2.95 19.15
CA GLU A 260 13.18 -2.99 19.10
C GLU A 260 12.67 -4.18 18.27
N THR A 261 13.30 -4.42 17.11
CA THR A 261 12.96 -5.55 16.25
C THR A 261 13.11 -6.88 16.99
N ALA A 262 14.23 -7.08 17.68
CA ALA A 262 14.47 -8.31 18.45
C ALA A 262 13.53 -8.44 19.64
N ALA A 263 13.30 -7.36 20.40
CA ALA A 263 12.45 -7.36 21.58
C ALA A 263 10.98 -7.63 21.22
N LEU A 264 10.44 -6.96 20.21
CA LEU A 264 9.06 -7.15 19.75
C LEU A 264 8.86 -8.53 19.11
N ALA A 265 9.82 -9.02 18.33
CA ALA A 265 9.75 -10.37 17.77
C ALA A 265 9.72 -11.44 18.87
N ARG A 266 10.54 -11.29 19.91
CA ARG A 266 10.56 -12.19 21.07
C ARG A 266 9.26 -12.13 21.86
N TYR A 267 8.73 -10.92 22.07
CA TYR A 267 7.45 -10.71 22.72
C TYR A 267 6.32 -11.42 21.97
N TYR A 268 6.15 -11.19 20.67
CA TYR A 268 5.10 -11.87 19.90
C TYR A 268 5.31 -13.39 19.85
N ALA A 269 6.56 -13.86 19.80
CA ALA A 269 6.86 -15.28 19.85
C ALA A 269 6.49 -15.95 21.18
N SER A 270 6.53 -15.21 22.30
CA SER A 270 6.15 -15.73 23.61
C SER A 270 4.64 -15.75 23.85
N LEU A 271 3.86 -14.99 23.06
CA LEU A 271 2.41 -14.99 23.18
C LEU A 271 1.84 -16.36 22.79
N SER A 272 0.80 -16.78 23.52
CA SER A 272 -0.01 -17.91 23.07
C SER A 272 -0.66 -17.57 21.73
N PRO A 273 -0.64 -18.47 20.74
CA PRO A 273 -1.38 -18.28 19.51
C PRO A 273 -2.87 -18.01 19.81
N PRO A 274 -3.53 -17.11 19.05
CA PRO A 274 -4.97 -16.89 19.19
C PRO A 274 -5.74 -18.22 19.06
N ARG A 275 -6.68 -18.47 19.98
CA ARG A 275 -7.44 -19.72 20.02
C ARG A 275 -8.51 -19.75 18.92
N GLY A 276 -8.65 -20.90 18.27
CA GLY A 276 -9.73 -21.22 17.32
C GLY A 276 -9.35 -20.94 15.87
N GLY A 277 -9.57 -21.94 15.02
CA GLY A 277 -9.52 -21.77 13.56
C GLY A 277 -10.76 -21.06 13.03
N ALA A 278 -10.62 -20.38 11.89
CA ALA A 278 -11.75 -19.79 11.18
C ALA A 278 -12.73 -20.88 10.72
N SER A 279 -14.02 -20.52 10.65
CA SER A 279 -14.99 -21.38 9.98
C SER A 279 -14.78 -21.30 8.48
N GLU A 280 -14.44 -22.43 7.88
CA GLU A 280 -14.14 -22.55 6.45
C GLU A 280 -15.02 -23.63 5.82
N ASP A 281 -15.13 -23.66 4.49
CA ASP A 281 -15.83 -24.74 3.78
C ASP A 281 -15.17 -26.10 4.10
N PRO A 282 -15.87 -27.07 4.72
CA PRO A 282 -15.31 -28.37 5.06
C PRO A 282 -14.75 -29.12 3.84
N ALA A 283 -15.34 -28.94 2.65
CA ALA A 283 -14.84 -29.57 1.44
C ALA A 283 -13.51 -28.95 0.99
N ALA A 284 -13.38 -27.63 1.07
CA ALA A 284 -12.11 -26.92 0.83
C ALA A 284 -11.03 -27.34 1.82
N VAL A 285 -11.35 -27.39 3.12
CA VAL A 285 -10.44 -27.86 4.17
C VAL A 285 -9.95 -29.29 3.89
N ALA A 286 -10.84 -30.20 3.49
CA ALA A 286 -10.47 -31.57 3.17
C ALA A 286 -9.59 -31.70 1.92
N ARG A 287 -9.81 -30.88 0.88
CA ARG A 287 -8.91 -30.81 -0.28
C ARG A 287 -7.56 -30.20 0.08
N GLY A 288 -7.56 -29.12 0.85
CA GLY A 288 -6.37 -28.44 1.34
C GLY A 288 -5.49 -29.36 2.18
N LYS A 289 -6.09 -30.13 3.10
CA LYS A 289 -5.39 -31.12 3.92
C LYS A 289 -4.57 -32.09 3.06
N ARG A 290 -5.16 -32.64 1.99
CA ARG A 290 -4.47 -33.56 1.08
C ARG A 290 -3.27 -32.90 0.40
N ILE A 291 -3.41 -31.66 -0.08
CA ILE A 291 -2.31 -30.92 -0.68
C ILE A 291 -1.19 -30.66 0.35
N VAL A 292 -1.56 -30.31 1.59
CA VAL A 292 -0.60 -30.02 2.66
C VAL A 292 0.17 -31.26 3.12
N THR A 293 -0.47 -32.43 3.18
CA THR A 293 0.15 -33.69 3.62
C THR A 293 0.87 -34.42 2.50
N ASP A 294 0.31 -34.43 1.29
CA ASP A 294 0.76 -35.31 0.20
C ASP A 294 1.49 -34.52 -0.91
N GLY A 295 1.29 -33.20 -0.96
CA GLY A 295 1.77 -32.35 -2.05
C GLY A 295 0.95 -32.54 -3.33
N LEU A 296 1.49 -32.04 -4.45
CA LEU A 296 0.99 -32.25 -5.81
C LEU A 296 2.19 -32.60 -6.72
N PRO A 297 2.64 -33.86 -6.75
CA PRO A 297 3.83 -34.29 -7.48
C PRO A 297 3.77 -33.97 -8.98
N GLU A 298 2.59 -34.09 -9.59
CA GLU A 298 2.32 -33.78 -10.99
C GLU A 298 2.53 -32.29 -11.34
N ARG A 299 2.49 -31.42 -10.32
CA ARG A 299 2.80 -30.00 -10.44
C ARG A 299 4.16 -29.64 -9.84
N GLY A 300 4.90 -30.62 -9.31
CA GLY A 300 6.16 -30.43 -8.61
C GLY A 300 6.01 -29.64 -7.31
N ILE A 301 4.90 -29.81 -6.59
CA ILE A 301 4.68 -29.18 -5.27
C ILE A 301 4.91 -30.26 -4.20
N PRO A 302 5.93 -30.12 -3.33
CA PRO A 302 6.09 -31.04 -2.20
C PRO A 302 4.99 -30.81 -1.15
N PRO A 303 4.78 -31.76 -0.22
CA PRO A 303 3.93 -31.52 0.95
C PRO A 303 4.28 -30.20 1.66
N CYS A 304 3.32 -29.32 1.89
CA CYS A 304 3.58 -28.05 2.59
C CYS A 304 4.11 -28.30 4.00
N SER A 305 3.60 -29.37 4.63
CA SER A 305 4.04 -29.88 5.91
C SER A 305 5.49 -30.38 5.92
N SER A 306 6.23 -30.47 4.81
CA SER A 306 7.67 -30.77 4.89
C SER A 306 8.49 -29.58 5.42
N CYS A 307 7.97 -28.36 5.27
CA CYS A 307 8.67 -27.13 5.66
C CYS A 307 7.89 -26.32 6.72
N HIS A 308 6.56 -26.30 6.64
CA HIS A 308 5.69 -25.52 7.53
C HIS A 308 5.08 -26.34 8.67
N LYS A 309 5.87 -27.24 9.29
CA LYS A 309 5.39 -28.00 10.46
C LYS A 309 5.30 -27.08 11.67
N ASP A 310 4.15 -27.08 12.31
CA ASP A 310 4.07 -26.68 13.72
C ASP A 310 4.53 -27.86 14.59
N ASN A 311 5.16 -27.55 15.72
CA ASN A 311 5.72 -28.55 16.62
C ASN A 311 4.63 -29.57 17.02
N ARG A 312 4.69 -30.79 16.44
CA ARG A 312 3.89 -32.00 16.72
C ARG A 312 2.61 -32.27 15.91
N ASP A 313 2.49 -31.82 14.67
CA ASP A 313 1.53 -32.50 13.78
C ASP A 313 1.94 -33.98 13.61
N ASN A 314 1.16 -34.89 14.23
CA ASN A 314 1.24 -36.38 14.21
C ASN A 314 2.01 -37.12 15.32
N GLY A 315 2.10 -36.59 16.55
CA GLY A 315 2.57 -37.39 17.70
C GLY A 315 4.06 -37.79 17.64
N ASP A 316 4.79 -37.28 16.66
CA ASP A 316 6.24 -37.40 16.60
C ASP A 316 6.87 -36.40 17.59
N LYS A 317 7.63 -36.93 18.53
CA LYS A 317 8.26 -36.15 19.62
C LYS A 317 9.60 -35.55 19.21
N GLY A 318 10.03 -35.69 17.95
CA GLY A 318 11.41 -35.36 17.53
C GLY A 318 11.51 -34.38 16.36
N GLY A 319 11.36 -33.09 16.60
CA GLY A 319 11.91 -32.06 15.71
C GLY A 319 11.19 -30.72 15.79
N THR A 320 11.92 -29.66 16.14
CA THR A 320 11.46 -28.30 15.88
C THR A 320 11.55 -28.03 14.38
N GLY A 321 10.45 -27.61 13.75
CA GLY A 321 10.51 -27.11 12.37
C GLY A 321 11.57 -26.01 12.26
N ASN A 322 12.20 -25.84 11.08
CA ASN A 322 13.20 -24.78 10.92
C ASN A 322 12.54 -23.42 11.29
N PRO A 323 13.03 -22.70 12.30
CA PRO A 323 12.39 -21.48 12.82
C PRO A 323 12.33 -20.34 11.78
N GLN A 324 13.07 -20.49 10.68
CA GLN A 324 13.01 -19.59 9.55
C GLN A 324 11.74 -19.82 8.70
N PHE A 325 11.05 -20.95 8.76
CA PHE A 325 9.76 -21.13 8.10
C PHE A 325 8.63 -20.65 9.02
N PRO A 326 7.67 -19.86 8.50
CA PRO A 326 6.56 -19.40 9.32
C PRO A 326 5.63 -20.54 9.71
N LYS A 327 5.13 -20.46 10.94
CA LYS A 327 3.94 -21.16 11.42
C LYS A 327 2.71 -20.66 10.65
N LEU A 328 1.88 -21.56 10.13
CA LEU A 328 0.75 -21.21 9.26
C LEU A 328 -0.62 -21.50 9.90
N ALA A 329 -0.70 -22.44 10.85
CA ALA A 329 -1.96 -22.80 11.51
C ALA A 329 -2.61 -21.58 12.18
N GLY A 330 -3.93 -21.45 12.03
CA GLY A 330 -4.74 -20.37 12.60
C GLY A 330 -4.57 -19.01 11.91
N GLN A 331 -3.70 -18.90 10.90
CA GLN A 331 -3.58 -17.68 10.13
C GLN A 331 -4.80 -17.47 9.21
N SER A 332 -5.20 -16.22 9.00
CA SER A 332 -6.35 -15.92 8.13
C SER A 332 -6.18 -16.47 6.71
N SER A 333 -7.23 -17.11 6.19
CA SER A 333 -7.30 -17.60 4.81
C SER A 333 -7.12 -16.46 3.81
N ALA A 334 -7.71 -15.28 4.08
CA ALA A 334 -7.56 -14.09 3.25
C ALA A 334 -6.10 -13.61 3.20
N TYR A 335 -5.43 -13.51 4.36
CA TYR A 335 -4.01 -13.16 4.41
C TYR A 335 -3.14 -14.17 3.67
N LEU A 336 -3.32 -15.47 3.92
CA LEU A 336 -2.52 -16.54 3.30
C LEU A 336 -2.65 -16.53 1.77
N ARG A 337 -3.88 -16.42 1.26
CA ARG A 337 -4.15 -16.24 -0.17
C ARG A 337 -3.48 -14.99 -0.72
N GLY A 338 -3.58 -13.87 0.00
CA GLY A 338 -2.92 -12.63 -0.37
C GLY A 338 -1.41 -12.82 -0.52
N GLN A 339 -0.76 -13.52 0.41
CA GLN A 339 0.68 -13.80 0.33
C GLN A 339 1.05 -14.68 -0.87
N LEU A 340 0.26 -15.74 -1.15
CA LEU A 340 0.42 -16.57 -2.35
C LEU A 340 0.32 -15.74 -3.63
N GLU A 341 -0.63 -14.81 -3.69
CA GLU A 341 -0.80 -13.92 -4.84
C GLU A 341 0.37 -12.94 -5.02
N LEU A 342 0.89 -12.38 -3.92
CA LEU A 342 2.09 -11.52 -3.97
C LEU A 342 3.30 -12.28 -4.53
N TRP A 343 3.48 -13.54 -4.16
CA TRP A 343 4.53 -14.39 -4.72
C TRP A 343 4.33 -14.67 -6.21
N ARG A 344 3.09 -14.92 -6.65
CA ARG A 344 2.77 -15.11 -8.08
C ARG A 344 3.10 -13.88 -8.91
N LYS A 345 2.83 -12.70 -8.37
CA LYS A 345 3.15 -11.39 -8.98
C LYS A 345 4.62 -10.99 -8.89
N GLY A 346 5.46 -11.74 -8.19
CA GLY A 346 6.89 -11.43 -8.02
C GLY A 346 7.16 -10.30 -7.01
N LEU A 347 6.22 -10.01 -6.11
CA LEU A 347 6.34 -8.94 -5.10
C LEU A 347 6.97 -9.43 -3.78
N ARG A 348 7.28 -10.73 -3.69
CA ARG A 348 7.85 -11.36 -2.48
C ARG A 348 8.91 -12.43 -2.78
N ASP A 349 9.54 -12.40 -3.95
CA ASP A 349 10.53 -13.38 -4.39
C ASP A 349 12.00 -12.91 -4.29
N ARG A 350 12.23 -11.67 -3.84
CA ARG A 350 13.57 -11.05 -3.76
C ARG A 350 14.45 -11.58 -2.61
N SER A 351 13.87 -12.23 -1.61
CA SER A 351 14.63 -12.86 -0.51
C SER A 351 14.82 -14.36 -0.77
N GLY A 352 15.89 -14.97 -0.22
CA GLY A 352 16.16 -16.40 -0.40
C GLY A 352 14.99 -17.31 0.02
N TYR A 353 14.33 -17.01 1.15
CA TYR A 353 13.13 -17.75 1.58
C TYR A 353 11.90 -17.41 0.73
N GLY A 354 11.80 -16.18 0.25
CA GLY A 354 10.73 -15.75 -0.66
C GLY A 354 10.77 -16.48 -2.00
N ALA A 355 11.97 -16.67 -2.57
CA ALA A 355 12.17 -17.38 -3.82
C ALA A 355 11.69 -18.84 -3.78
N ILE A 356 11.82 -19.52 -2.62
CA ILE A 356 11.29 -20.89 -2.43
C ILE A 356 9.78 -20.91 -2.61
N MET A 357 9.06 -20.05 -1.87
CA MET A 357 7.60 -19.99 -1.94
C MET A 357 7.08 -19.42 -3.26
N ALA A 358 7.86 -18.58 -3.95
CA ALA A 358 7.50 -18.09 -5.27
C ALA A 358 7.30 -19.20 -6.30
N VAL A 359 8.15 -20.23 -6.27
CA VAL A 359 8.02 -21.41 -7.13
C VAL A 359 6.73 -22.17 -6.81
N ILE A 360 6.45 -22.39 -5.53
CA ILE A 360 5.25 -23.11 -5.08
C ILE A 360 3.98 -22.34 -5.45
N ALA A 361 3.93 -21.04 -5.15
CA ALA A 361 2.76 -20.21 -5.40
C ALA A 361 2.41 -20.13 -6.90
N LYS A 362 3.42 -19.98 -7.78
CA LYS A 362 3.24 -20.01 -9.24
C LYS A 362 2.73 -21.36 -9.78
N ARG A 363 2.95 -22.44 -9.02
CA ARG A 363 2.49 -23.79 -9.34
C ARG A 363 1.16 -24.15 -8.70
N LEU A 364 0.52 -23.30 -7.91
CA LEU A 364 -0.85 -23.54 -7.41
C LEU A 364 -1.87 -22.95 -8.40
N THR A 365 -3.07 -23.55 -8.45
CA THR A 365 -4.23 -22.87 -9.04
C THR A 365 -4.88 -22.00 -7.97
N ASP A 366 -5.76 -21.07 -8.39
CA ASP A 366 -6.51 -20.23 -7.44
C ASP A 366 -7.33 -21.09 -6.45
N ALA A 367 -7.97 -22.16 -6.95
CA ALA A 367 -8.73 -23.10 -6.13
C ALA A 367 -7.85 -23.86 -5.14
N GLN A 368 -6.67 -24.30 -5.56
CA GLN A 368 -5.72 -24.98 -4.65
C GLN A 368 -5.13 -24.03 -3.62
N ALA A 369 -4.81 -22.79 -4.02
CA ALA A 369 -4.34 -21.75 -3.11
C ALA A 369 -5.40 -21.40 -2.05
N HIS A 370 -6.66 -21.36 -2.46
CA HIS A 370 -7.80 -21.24 -1.55
C HIS A 370 -7.89 -22.43 -0.60
N ASP A 371 -7.89 -23.66 -1.12
CA ASP A 371 -8.07 -24.87 -0.32
C ASP A 371 -6.97 -25.03 0.75
N VAL A 372 -5.70 -24.79 0.41
CA VAL A 372 -4.60 -24.85 1.41
C VAL A 372 -4.70 -23.73 2.45
N SER A 373 -5.15 -22.54 2.04
CA SER A 373 -5.34 -21.41 2.97
C SER A 373 -6.48 -21.67 3.93
N ALA A 374 -7.60 -22.20 3.44
CA ALA A 374 -8.74 -22.64 4.24
C ALA A 374 -8.34 -23.73 5.24
N PHE A 375 -7.53 -24.71 4.82
CA PHE A 375 -7.03 -25.74 5.73
C PHE A 375 -6.24 -25.12 6.90
N TYR A 376 -5.22 -24.31 6.62
CA TYR A 376 -4.41 -23.69 7.68
C TYR A 376 -5.23 -22.74 8.56
N ALA A 377 -6.15 -21.97 7.98
CA ALA A 377 -7.04 -21.09 8.72
C ALA A 377 -7.97 -21.84 9.68
N SER A 378 -8.42 -23.04 9.31
CA SER A 378 -9.29 -23.90 10.13
C SER A 378 -8.55 -24.57 11.30
N GLN A 379 -7.21 -24.61 11.28
CA GLN A 379 -6.43 -25.23 12.35
C GLN A 379 -6.40 -24.32 13.58
N SER A 380 -6.44 -24.94 14.76
CA SER A 380 -6.06 -24.26 16.00
C SER A 380 -4.55 -24.36 16.16
N PRO A 381 -3.81 -23.24 16.23
CA PRO A 381 -2.38 -23.30 16.49
C PRO A 381 -2.15 -23.80 17.92
N GLU A 382 -1.37 -24.87 18.08
CA GLU A 382 -1.06 -25.43 19.40
C GLU A 382 -0.08 -24.51 20.17
N PRO A 383 -0.31 -24.24 21.47
CA PRO A 383 0.63 -23.49 22.28
C PRO A 383 1.93 -24.30 22.45
N GLU A 384 3.06 -23.63 22.26
CA GLU A 384 4.38 -24.21 22.50
C GLU A 384 4.53 -24.44 24.01
N VAL A 385 4.56 -25.71 24.44
CA VAL A 385 4.86 -26.05 25.84
C VAL A 385 6.32 -25.62 26.08
N PRO A 386 6.60 -24.75 27.06
CA PRO A 386 7.97 -24.35 27.36
C PRO A 386 8.81 -25.61 27.62
N ILE A 387 9.95 -25.72 26.94
CA ILE A 387 10.93 -26.75 27.29
C ILE A 387 11.46 -26.38 28.68
N PRO A 388 11.35 -27.26 29.68
CA PRO A 388 11.78 -26.97 31.06
C PRO A 388 13.28 -26.72 31.19
#